data_AF-A0A7V0ZH10-F1
#
_entry.id   AF-A0A7V0ZH10-F1
#
_cell.length_a   1.000
_cell.length_b   1.000
_cell.length_c   1.000
_cell.angle_alpha   90.00
_cell.angle_beta   90.00
_cell.angle_gamma   90.00
#
_symmetry.space_group_name_H-M   'P 1'
#
loop_
_entity.id
_entity.type
_entity.pdbx_description
1 polymer ?
#
loop_
_entity_poly.entity_id
_entity_poly.type
_entity_poly.pdbx_seq_one_letter_code
_entity_poly.pdbx_strand_id
1 'polypeptide(L)'
;MSNFSGKSIIILTAGILLLMVSCRKQYQATEEDMADYGWLLFENSAGRTDYDDSKSWFLSSVSDDTTYMDGYNGLGWTNGKLTDLDSSLYYFERGLNFSQSIFDTTNVKHEIWAGLCFANNAKGYDSIAIIWGDSLISVTSGLAFLPWTFSHNNINSNNIINHLDVRITLAASNFAI
;
A
#
# COMPACT_ATOMS: atom_id res chain seq x y z
N MET A 1 49.55 39.32 -11.53
CA MET A 1 48.50 39.61 -10.52
C MET A 1 47.22 39.91 -11.29
N SER A 2 46.29 38.96 -11.38
CA SER A 2 45.05 39.13 -12.14
C SER A 2 44.06 40.00 -11.34
N ASN A 3 43.72 41.17 -11.88
CA ASN A 3 42.70 42.06 -11.31
C ASN A 3 41.33 41.38 -11.41
N PHE A 4 40.82 40.90 -10.27
CA PHE A 4 39.42 40.51 -10.15
C PHE A 4 38.56 41.77 -10.30
N SER A 5 37.73 41.83 -11.33
CA SER A 5 36.82 42.97 -11.53
C SER A 5 35.73 42.97 -10.46
N GLY A 6 35.21 44.15 -10.08
CA GLY A 6 34.12 44.25 -9.10
C GLY A 6 32.88 43.43 -9.47
N LYS A 7 32.64 43.17 -10.77
CA LYS A 7 31.58 42.28 -11.25
C LYS A 7 31.84 40.81 -10.91
N SER A 8 33.10 40.38 -10.97
CA SER A 8 33.54 39.03 -10.61
C SER A 8 33.40 38.78 -9.11
N ILE A 9 33.62 39.81 -8.28
CA ILE A 9 33.38 39.75 -6.83
C ILE A 9 31.88 39.64 -6.55
N ILE A 10 31.03 40.48 -7.15
CA ILE A 10 29.57 40.45 -6.96
C ILE A 10 28.97 39.09 -7.34
N ILE A 11 29.40 38.49 -8.46
CA ILE A 11 28.93 37.16 -8.88
C ILE A 11 29.34 36.09 -7.87
N LEU A 12 30.56 36.17 -7.34
CA LEU A 12 31.05 35.23 -6.33
C LEU A 12 30.27 35.37 -5.01
N THR A 13 30.01 36.60 -4.56
CA THR A 13 29.23 36.86 -3.34
C THR A 13 27.77 36.43 -3.48
N ALA A 14 27.16 36.66 -4.65
CA ALA A 14 25.80 36.21 -4.95
C ALA A 14 25.70 34.67 -4.99
N GLY A 15 26.71 33.99 -5.56
CA GLY A 15 26.80 32.53 -5.56
C GLY A 15 26.92 31.95 -4.15
N ILE A 16 27.72 32.56 -3.27
CA ILE A 16 27.87 32.13 -1.87
C ILE A 16 26.56 32.35 -1.09
N LEU A 17 25.89 33.48 -1.28
CA LEU A 17 24.59 33.75 -0.63
C LEU A 17 23.53 32.72 -1.01
N LEU A 18 23.45 32.30 -2.28
CA LEU A 18 22.51 31.26 -2.75
C LEU A 18 22.77 29.88 -2.12
N LEU A 19 24.02 29.56 -1.77
CA LEU A 19 24.36 28.32 -1.05
C LEU A 19 23.94 28.37 0.42
N MET A 20 23.89 29.56 1.04
CA MET A 20 23.50 29.74 2.44
C MET A 20 21.98 29.74 2.65
N VAL A 21 21.16 30.01 1.62
CA VAL A 21 19.69 29.92 1.69
C VAL A 21 19.14 28.54 1.36
N SER A 22 20.01 27.57 1.01
CA SER A 22 19.59 26.19 0.71
C SER A 22 19.42 25.32 1.97
N CYS A 23 18.96 25.91 3.08
CA CYS A 23 18.53 25.15 4.25
C CYS A 23 17.12 24.57 3.95
N ARG A 24 17.06 23.49 3.15
CA ARG A 24 15.83 22.68 3.09
C ARG A 24 15.54 22.21 4.51
N LYS A 25 14.36 22.54 5.03
CA LYS A 25 13.84 21.98 6.28
C LYS A 25 13.95 20.45 6.15
N GLN A 26 14.58 19.77 7.11
CA GLN A 26 14.59 18.31 7.14
C GLN A 26 13.14 17.85 7.24
N TYR A 27 12.61 17.32 6.14
CA TYR A 27 11.29 16.70 6.12
C TYR A 27 11.46 15.31 6.71
N GLN A 28 10.78 15.06 7.82
CA GLN A 28 10.69 13.73 8.39
C GLN A 28 9.49 13.05 7.75
N ALA A 29 9.74 11.96 7.03
CA ALA A 29 8.67 11.17 6.41
C ALA A 29 7.73 10.62 7.49
N THR A 30 6.43 10.75 7.24
CA THR A 30 5.37 10.15 8.06
C THR A 30 5.18 8.68 7.68
N GLU A 31 4.41 7.97 8.49
CA GLU A 31 3.92 6.63 8.19
C GLU A 31 3.10 6.57 6.89
N GLU A 32 2.36 7.64 6.56
CA GLU A 32 1.60 7.79 5.32
C GLU A 32 2.55 7.95 4.12
N ASP A 33 3.58 8.80 4.21
CA ASP A 33 4.58 8.94 3.14
C ASP A 33 5.28 7.61 2.82
N MET A 34 5.53 6.80 3.85
CA MET A 34 6.16 5.49 3.71
C MET A 34 5.21 4.47 3.07
N ALA A 35 3.92 4.50 3.42
CA ALA A 35 2.92 3.63 2.79
C ALA A 35 2.71 4.01 1.32
N ASP A 36 2.54 5.30 1.02
CA ASP A 36 2.38 5.81 -0.34
C ASP A 36 3.53 5.39 -1.25
N TYR A 37 4.77 5.49 -0.75
CA TYR A 37 5.93 5.03 -1.50
C TYR A 37 5.99 3.50 -1.60
N GLY A 38 5.56 2.78 -0.57
CA GLY A 38 5.39 1.33 -0.61
C GLY A 38 4.40 0.90 -1.71
N TRP A 39 3.27 1.58 -1.84
CA TRP A 39 2.29 1.33 -2.89
C TRP A 39 2.80 1.65 -4.28
N LEU A 40 3.51 2.78 -4.44
CA LEU A 40 4.17 3.09 -5.71
C LEU A 40 5.06 1.93 -6.18
N LEU A 41 5.87 1.37 -5.29
CA LEU A 41 6.72 0.22 -5.60
C LEU A 41 5.91 -1.06 -5.87
N PHE A 42 4.87 -1.31 -5.07
CA PHE A 42 3.97 -2.46 -5.24
C PHE A 42 3.33 -2.46 -6.64
N GLU A 43 2.78 -1.31 -7.04
CA GLU A 43 2.08 -1.12 -8.32
C GLU A 43 3.03 -1.26 -9.51
N ASN A 44 4.29 -0.84 -9.35
CA ASN A 44 5.32 -0.92 -10.38
C ASN A 44 6.10 -2.25 -10.38
N SER A 45 5.81 -3.16 -9.44
CA SER A 45 6.58 -4.39 -9.30
C SER A 45 6.50 -5.28 -10.55
N ALA A 46 7.62 -5.72 -11.09
CA ALA A 46 7.72 -6.66 -12.20
C ALA A 46 8.08 -8.09 -11.74
N GLY A 47 8.57 -8.23 -10.50
CA GLY A 47 8.93 -9.52 -9.92
C GLY A 47 9.03 -9.51 -8.41
N ARG A 48 9.46 -10.65 -7.85
CA ARG A 48 9.55 -10.89 -6.40
C ARG A 48 10.41 -9.86 -5.68
N THR A 49 11.56 -9.48 -6.26
CA THR A 49 12.49 -8.51 -5.66
C THR A 49 11.85 -7.15 -5.44
N ASP A 50 11.00 -6.72 -6.37
CA ASP A 50 10.34 -5.41 -6.29
C ASP A 50 9.28 -5.39 -5.17
N TYR A 51 8.63 -6.53 -4.93
CA TYR A 51 7.75 -6.71 -3.78
C TYR A 51 8.52 -6.74 -2.45
N ASP A 52 9.74 -7.27 -2.41
CA ASP A 52 10.59 -7.19 -1.20
C ASP A 52 10.97 -5.73 -0.89
N ASP A 53 11.25 -4.92 -1.92
CA ASP A 53 11.50 -3.48 -1.76
C ASP A 53 10.24 -2.76 -1.24
N SER A 54 9.09 -2.98 -1.86
CA SER A 54 7.79 -2.46 -1.39
C SER A 54 7.51 -2.84 0.07
N LYS A 55 7.77 -4.10 0.45
CA LYS A 55 7.60 -4.60 1.82
C LYS A 55 8.44 -3.81 2.82
N SER A 56 9.68 -3.43 2.47
CA SER A 56 10.56 -2.67 3.36
C SER A 56 10.01 -1.28 3.70
N TRP A 57 9.32 -0.64 2.75
CA TRP A 57 8.67 0.64 2.95
C TRP A 57 7.40 0.53 3.79
N PHE A 58 6.58 -0.49 3.55
CA PHE A 58 5.44 -0.73 4.44
C PHE A 58 5.86 -1.14 5.85
N LEU A 59 6.97 -1.87 6.02
CA LEU A 59 7.52 -2.15 7.35
C LEU A 59 7.93 -0.86 8.08
N SER A 60 8.48 0.11 7.35
CA SER A 60 8.80 1.42 7.90
C SER A 60 7.52 2.19 8.24
N SER A 61 6.49 2.11 7.39
CA SER A 61 5.17 2.70 7.63
C SER A 61 4.52 2.18 8.92
N VAL A 62 4.70 0.90 9.26
CA VAL A 62 4.14 0.32 10.50
C VAL A 62 5.09 0.35 11.71
N SER A 63 6.26 0.99 11.58
CA SER A 63 7.23 1.10 12.67
C SER A 63 6.74 2.06 13.78
N ASP A 64 7.38 2.03 14.95
CA ASP A 64 7.07 2.93 16.09
C ASP A 64 5.63 2.86 16.64
N ASP A 65 5.02 1.67 16.64
CA ASP A 65 3.66 1.42 17.16
C ASP A 65 2.55 2.26 16.49
N THR A 66 2.77 2.70 15.25
CA THR A 66 1.77 3.41 14.47
C THR A 66 0.49 2.60 14.25
N THR A 67 -0.62 3.33 14.17
CA THR A 67 -1.97 2.82 13.93
C THR A 67 -2.44 3.10 12.50
N TYR A 68 -1.54 3.44 11.57
CA TYR A 68 -1.92 3.76 10.20
C TYR A 68 -2.31 2.49 9.44
N MET A 69 -3.62 2.27 9.30
CA MET A 69 -4.23 1.05 8.76
C MET A 69 -3.63 0.62 7.42
N ASP A 70 -3.34 1.58 6.54
CA ASP A 70 -2.95 1.27 5.17
C ASP A 70 -1.51 0.73 5.06
N GLY A 71 -0.63 1.09 6.00
CA GLY A 71 0.68 0.43 6.12
C GLY A 71 0.54 -1.08 6.39
N TYR A 72 -0.44 -1.48 7.21
CA TYR A 72 -0.76 -2.89 7.47
C TYR A 72 -1.44 -3.56 6.27
N ASN A 73 -2.32 -2.85 5.56
CA ASN A 73 -2.93 -3.30 4.30
C ASN A 73 -1.84 -3.64 3.26
N GLY A 74 -0.90 -2.71 3.05
CA GLY A 74 0.24 -2.89 2.15
C GLY A 74 1.11 -4.09 2.50
N LEU A 75 1.40 -4.31 3.79
CA LEU A 75 2.10 -5.51 4.24
C LEU A 75 1.29 -6.79 3.96
N GLY A 76 -0.01 -6.79 4.20
CA GLY A 76 -0.88 -7.91 3.91
C GLY A 76 -0.80 -8.32 2.43
N TRP A 77 -1.00 -7.36 1.52
CA TRP A 77 -0.95 -7.59 0.08
C TRP A 77 0.44 -8.00 -0.41
N THR A 78 1.47 -7.33 0.06
CA THR A 78 2.85 -7.61 -0.37
C THR A 78 3.30 -9.00 0.07
N ASN A 79 3.02 -9.41 1.31
CA ASN A 79 3.30 -10.77 1.75
C ASN A 79 2.50 -11.81 0.98
N GLY A 80 1.25 -11.51 0.61
CA GLY A 80 0.44 -12.35 -0.28
C GLY A 80 1.10 -12.57 -1.65
N LYS A 81 1.61 -11.51 -2.28
CA LYS A 81 2.40 -11.60 -3.53
C LYS A 81 3.69 -12.40 -3.38
N LEU A 82 4.32 -12.31 -2.22
CA LEU A 82 5.52 -13.08 -1.85
C LEU A 82 5.21 -14.52 -1.42
N THR A 83 3.94 -14.93 -1.42
CA THR A 83 3.43 -16.24 -0.97
C THR A 83 3.68 -16.55 0.51
N ASP A 84 3.98 -15.53 1.32
CA ASP A 84 4.05 -15.61 2.78
C ASP A 84 2.66 -15.37 3.37
N LEU A 85 1.81 -16.39 3.26
CA LEU A 85 0.39 -16.29 3.60
C LEU A 85 0.15 -16.06 5.10
N ASP A 86 1.02 -16.57 5.98
CA ASP A 86 0.85 -16.40 7.42
C ASP A 86 1.12 -14.94 7.83
N SER A 87 2.18 -14.33 7.29
CA SER A 87 2.43 -12.89 7.47
C SER A 87 1.33 -12.04 6.82
N SER A 88 0.85 -12.43 5.64
CA SER A 88 -0.24 -11.73 4.95
C SER A 88 -1.49 -11.63 5.83
N LEU A 89 -1.96 -12.76 6.37
CA LEU A 89 -3.11 -12.81 7.28
C LEU A 89 -2.86 -11.99 8.55
N TYR A 90 -1.70 -12.15 9.18
CA TYR A 90 -1.35 -11.41 10.39
C TYR A 90 -1.46 -9.89 10.21
N TYR A 91 -0.90 -9.35 9.13
CA TYR A 91 -0.92 -7.90 8.91
C TYR A 91 -2.31 -7.40 8.54
N PHE A 92 -3.07 -8.13 7.73
CA PHE A 92 -4.46 -7.78 7.45
C PHE A 92 -5.32 -7.74 8.72
N GLU A 93 -5.27 -8.79 9.56
CA GLU A 93 -6.01 -8.85 10.82
C GLU A 93 -5.59 -7.75 11.79
N ARG A 94 -4.29 -7.44 11.87
CA ARG A 94 -3.82 -6.30 12.67
C ARG A 94 -4.35 -4.98 12.17
N GLY A 95 -4.32 -4.73 10.86
CA GLY A 95 -4.83 -3.51 10.23
C GLY A 95 -6.28 -3.22 10.56
N LEU A 96 -7.13 -4.26 10.63
CA LEU A 96 -8.56 -4.12 10.99
C LEU A 96 -8.81 -3.60 12.41
N ASN A 97 -7.81 -3.60 13.30
CA ASN A 97 -7.96 -3.03 14.65
C ASN A 97 -7.81 -1.51 14.70
N PHE A 98 -7.38 -0.90 13.60
CA PHE A 98 -7.17 0.55 13.53
C PHE A 98 -8.30 1.24 12.79
N SER A 99 -8.33 2.58 12.86
CA SER A 99 -9.30 3.37 12.12
C SER A 99 -8.69 3.84 10.81
N GLN A 100 -9.50 3.86 9.75
CA GLN A 100 -9.08 4.42 8.46
C GLN A 100 -8.73 5.90 8.62
N SER A 101 -7.69 6.35 7.92
CA SER A 101 -7.35 7.77 7.85
C SER A 101 -8.52 8.57 7.28
N ILE A 102 -8.84 9.72 7.88
CA ILE A 102 -9.90 10.61 7.38
C ILE A 102 -9.53 11.28 6.05
N PHE A 103 -8.26 11.23 5.66
CA PHE A 103 -7.73 11.79 4.43
C PHE A 103 -7.68 10.76 3.29
N ASP A 104 -7.75 9.48 3.64
CA ASP A 104 -7.71 8.41 2.65
C ASP A 104 -9.11 8.15 2.07
N THR A 105 -9.23 8.37 0.77
CA THR A 105 -10.47 8.16 0.01
C THR A 105 -10.65 6.71 -0.44
N THR A 106 -9.59 5.89 -0.39
CA THR A 106 -9.64 4.45 -0.60
C THR A 106 -10.33 3.82 0.59
N ASN A 107 -11.29 2.92 0.40
CA ASN A 107 -11.82 2.16 1.52
C ASN A 107 -10.84 1.01 1.87
N VAL A 108 -9.78 1.32 2.61
CA VAL A 108 -8.71 0.38 3.00
C VAL A 108 -9.28 -0.88 3.64
N LYS A 109 -10.34 -0.74 4.44
CA LYS A 109 -11.02 -1.87 5.07
C LYS A 109 -11.56 -2.86 4.03
N HIS A 110 -12.11 -2.38 2.93
CA HIS A 110 -12.58 -3.23 1.84
C HIS A 110 -11.44 -3.98 1.16
N GLU A 111 -10.29 -3.35 1.01
CA GLU A 111 -9.10 -4.01 0.45
C GLU A 111 -8.57 -5.11 1.36
N ILE A 112 -8.52 -4.83 2.66
CA ILE A 112 -8.14 -5.82 3.68
C ILE A 112 -9.11 -7.00 3.65
N TRP A 113 -10.42 -6.77 3.54
CA TRP A 113 -11.41 -7.86 3.44
C TRP A 113 -11.21 -8.71 2.17
N ALA A 114 -10.92 -8.09 1.02
CA ALA A 114 -10.58 -8.84 -0.18
C ALA A 114 -9.30 -9.67 0.02
N GLY A 115 -8.26 -9.07 0.58
CA GLY A 115 -6.99 -9.73 0.88
C GLY A 115 -7.16 -10.93 1.83
N LEU A 116 -7.95 -10.77 2.90
CA LEU A 116 -8.28 -11.84 3.83
C LEU A 116 -9.08 -12.96 3.17
N CYS A 117 -10.01 -12.65 2.27
CA CYS A 117 -10.73 -13.65 1.48
C CYS A 117 -9.75 -14.51 0.65
N PHE A 118 -8.88 -13.86 -0.12
CA PHE A 118 -7.90 -14.54 -0.97
C PHE A 118 -6.88 -15.35 -0.18
N ALA A 119 -6.29 -14.78 0.87
CA ALA A 119 -5.26 -15.43 1.66
C ALA A 119 -5.81 -16.63 2.47
N ASN A 120 -7.02 -16.52 3.03
CA ASN A 120 -7.66 -17.65 3.73
C ASN A 120 -8.02 -18.78 2.77
N ASN A 121 -8.57 -18.48 1.58
CA ASN A 121 -8.83 -19.51 0.59
C ASN A 121 -7.52 -20.20 0.14
N ALA A 122 -6.45 -19.43 -0.10
CA ALA A 122 -5.15 -19.98 -0.45
C ALA A 122 -4.53 -20.88 0.65
N LYS A 123 -4.89 -20.66 1.93
CA LYS A 123 -4.52 -21.52 3.07
C LYS A 123 -5.42 -22.75 3.23
N GLY A 124 -6.54 -22.83 2.52
CA GLY A 124 -7.57 -23.86 2.73
C GLY A 124 -8.48 -23.59 3.93
N TYR A 125 -8.55 -22.34 4.39
CA TYR A 125 -9.46 -21.91 5.45
C TYR A 125 -10.76 -21.35 4.84
N ASP A 126 -11.44 -22.19 4.07
CA ASP A 126 -12.54 -21.78 3.19
C ASP A 126 -13.72 -21.15 3.94
N SER A 127 -14.08 -21.64 5.14
CA SER A 127 -15.13 -21.01 5.95
C SER A 127 -14.80 -19.58 6.35
N ILE A 128 -13.53 -19.26 6.62
CA ILE A 128 -13.08 -17.90 6.97
C ILE A 128 -13.00 -17.03 5.71
N ALA A 129 -12.56 -17.60 4.59
CA ALA A 129 -12.57 -16.92 3.30
C ALA A 129 -13.98 -16.44 2.91
N ILE A 130 -14.99 -17.30 3.13
CA ILE A 130 -16.40 -16.97 2.90
C ILE A 130 -16.84 -15.76 3.72
N ILE A 131 -16.53 -15.74 5.02
CA ILE A 131 -16.91 -14.63 5.93
C ILE A 131 -16.37 -13.29 5.42
N TRP A 132 -15.09 -13.25 5.03
CA TRP A 132 -14.47 -12.00 4.56
C TRP A 132 -14.97 -11.57 3.17
N GLY A 133 -15.12 -12.53 2.25
CA GLY A 133 -15.68 -12.24 0.92
C GLY A 133 -17.12 -11.74 1.00
N ASP A 134 -17.97 -12.36 1.81
CA ASP A 134 -19.35 -11.92 2.01
C ASP A 134 -19.43 -10.54 2.68
N SER A 135 -18.53 -10.27 3.64
CA SER A 135 -18.44 -8.95 4.28
C SER A 135 -18.22 -7.84 3.24
N LEU A 136 -17.30 -8.06 2.30
CA LEU A 136 -17.05 -7.12 1.21
C LEU A 136 -18.22 -7.03 0.23
N ILE A 137 -18.68 -8.18 -0.29
CA ILE A 137 -19.73 -8.21 -1.31
C ILE A 137 -21.05 -7.62 -0.79
N SER A 138 -21.37 -7.81 0.49
CA SER A 138 -22.60 -7.27 1.09
C SER A 138 -22.69 -5.74 1.04
N VAL A 139 -21.56 -5.03 0.99
CA VAL A 139 -21.50 -3.56 0.98
C VAL A 139 -21.04 -2.97 -0.35
N THR A 140 -20.56 -3.79 -1.28
CA THR A 140 -20.10 -3.35 -2.61
C THR A 140 -20.88 -4.00 -3.76
N SER A 141 -22.03 -4.62 -3.48
CA SER A 141 -22.89 -5.18 -4.51
C SER A 141 -24.32 -4.64 -4.42
N GLY A 142 -24.95 -4.47 -5.58
CA GLY A 142 -26.29 -3.91 -5.71
C GLY A 142 -26.34 -2.73 -6.67
N LEU A 143 -27.54 -2.39 -7.13
CA LEU A 143 -27.74 -1.33 -8.14
C LEU A 143 -27.34 0.07 -7.66
N ALA A 144 -27.21 0.26 -6.35
CA ALA A 144 -26.87 1.54 -5.73
C ALA A 144 -25.37 1.69 -5.39
N PHE A 145 -24.56 0.65 -5.59
CA PHE A 145 -23.15 0.65 -5.19
C PHE A 145 -22.24 0.38 -6.39
N LEU A 146 -21.09 1.05 -6.42
CA LEU A 146 -20.04 0.72 -7.37
C LEU A 146 -19.39 -0.61 -6.96
N PRO A 147 -19.18 -1.55 -7.90
CA PRO A 147 -18.45 -2.77 -7.60
C PRO A 147 -17.02 -2.47 -7.12
N TRP A 148 -16.55 -3.20 -6.11
CA TRP A 148 -15.19 -3.04 -5.62
C TRP A 148 -14.15 -3.40 -6.68
N THR A 149 -13.09 -2.59 -6.72
CA THR A 149 -11.86 -2.79 -7.49
C THR A 149 -10.70 -2.41 -6.59
N PHE A 150 -9.64 -3.21 -6.58
CA PHE A 150 -8.44 -2.93 -5.80
C PHE A 150 -7.77 -1.64 -6.31
N SER A 151 -7.47 -0.67 -5.43
CA SER A 151 -6.90 0.62 -5.85
C SER A 151 -5.47 0.49 -6.35
N HIS A 152 -4.73 -0.49 -5.82
CA HIS A 152 -3.31 -0.70 -6.09
C HIS A 152 -3.07 -1.81 -7.11
N ASN A 153 -3.93 -1.90 -8.13
CA ASN A 153 -3.72 -2.83 -9.23
C ASN A 153 -2.39 -2.52 -9.95
N ASN A 154 -1.59 -3.57 -10.15
CA ASN A 154 -0.24 -3.43 -10.70
C ASN A 154 -0.28 -2.94 -12.16
N ILE A 155 0.43 -1.84 -12.44
CA ILE A 155 0.39 -1.16 -13.74
C ILE A 155 1.09 -1.95 -14.85
N ASN A 156 1.98 -2.87 -14.49
CA ASN A 156 2.68 -3.76 -15.40
C ASN A 156 1.91 -5.08 -15.63
N SER A 157 0.73 -5.25 -15.01
CA SER A 157 -0.13 -6.41 -15.16
C SER A 157 -1.42 -6.06 -15.90
N ASN A 158 -1.84 -6.94 -16.82
CA ASN A 158 -3.18 -6.87 -17.41
C ASN A 158 -4.26 -7.47 -16.49
N ASN A 159 -3.86 -8.08 -15.37
CA ASN A 159 -4.80 -8.65 -14.43
C ASN A 159 -5.27 -7.59 -13.44
N ILE A 160 -6.58 -7.32 -13.43
CA ILE A 160 -7.21 -6.33 -12.57
C ILE A 160 -8.00 -7.06 -11.48
N ILE A 161 -7.48 -7.02 -10.26
CA ILE A 161 -8.12 -7.57 -9.07
C ILE A 161 -9.35 -6.72 -8.75
N ASN A 162 -10.51 -7.37 -8.72
CA ASN A 162 -11.78 -6.73 -8.42
C ASN A 162 -12.80 -7.70 -7.80
N HIS A 163 -14.03 -7.24 -7.64
CA HIS A 163 -15.13 -8.01 -7.05
C HIS A 163 -15.41 -9.36 -7.74
N LEU A 164 -15.07 -9.54 -9.02
CA LEU A 164 -15.23 -10.82 -9.72
C LEU A 164 -14.27 -11.87 -9.18
N ASP A 165 -13.02 -11.50 -8.87
CA ASP A 165 -12.04 -12.40 -8.26
C ASP A 165 -12.50 -12.85 -6.87
N VAL A 166 -13.08 -11.91 -6.09
CA VAL A 166 -13.69 -12.21 -4.79
C VAL A 166 -14.82 -13.22 -4.95
N ARG A 167 -15.71 -13.03 -5.93
CA ARG A 167 -16.82 -13.98 -6.20
C ARG A 167 -16.34 -15.35 -6.64
N ILE A 168 -15.29 -15.42 -7.46
CA ILE A 168 -14.70 -16.71 -7.88
C ILE A 168 -14.09 -17.42 -6.67
N THR A 169 -13.39 -16.68 -5.81
CA THR A 169 -12.80 -17.23 -4.58
C THR A 169 -13.88 -17.72 -3.61
N LEU A 170 -14.98 -16.98 -3.47
CA LEU A 170 -16.16 -17.41 -2.71
C LEU A 170 -16.76 -18.70 -3.29
N ALA A 171 -16.93 -18.78 -4.60
CA ALA A 171 -17.47 -19.98 -5.25
C ALA A 171 -16.55 -21.20 -5.03
N ALA A 172 -15.23 -21.02 -5.14
CA ALA A 172 -14.25 -22.06 -4.85
C ALA A 172 -14.31 -22.50 -3.38
N SER A 173 -14.36 -21.56 -2.44
CA SER A 173 -14.44 -21.84 -1.01
C SER A 173 -15.74 -22.57 -0.64
N ASN A 174 -16.89 -22.15 -1.22
CA ASN A 174 -18.18 -22.83 -1.00
C ASN A 174 -18.22 -24.25 -1.58
N PHE A 175 -17.47 -24.50 -2.66
CA PHE A 175 -17.38 -25.85 -3.24
C PHE A 175 -16.48 -26.79 -2.42
N ALA A 176 -15.51 -26.24 -1.70
CA ALA A 176 -14.54 -27.00 -0.91
C ALA A 176 -15.10 -27.51 0.43
N ILE A 177 -16.26 -26.99 0.88
CA ILE A 177 -16.90 -27.31 2.17
C ILE A 177 -18.13 -28.21 2.06
#